data_AF-A0A935M5W8-F1
#
_entry.id   AF-A0A935M5W8-F1
#
_cell.length_a   1.000
_cell.length_b   1.000
_cell.length_c   1.000
_cell.angle_alpha   90.00
_cell.angle_beta   90.00
_cell.angle_gamma   90.00
#
_symmetry.space_group_name_H-M   'P 1'
#
loop_
_entity.id
_entity.type
_entity.pdbx_description
1 polymer ?
#
loop_
_entity_poly.entity_id
_entity_poly.type
_entity_poly.pdbx_seq_one_letter_code
_entity_poly.pdbx_strand_id
1 'polypeptide(L)'
;MRSILNITLVALALFAFSDPVQAQTKPKTTTKAPVKKAPVKKALPKEINVYVCTSSKDKYYHKRSSCMGMNKCSETIKNIKKPAELGKYKRKKCPRCKP
;
A
#
# COMPACT_ATOMS: atom_id res chain seq x y z
N MET A 1 24.58 40.79 -9.48
CA MET A 1 24.73 41.80 -8.41
C MET A 1 23.79 41.46 -7.27
N ARG A 2 24.36 41.31 -6.05
CA ARG A 2 23.81 41.76 -4.75
C ARG A 2 22.41 41.20 -4.39
N SER A 3 22.28 40.11 -3.63
CA SER A 3 22.38 40.07 -2.14
C SER A 3 21.98 41.38 -1.49
N ILE A 4 20.99 41.35 -0.57
CA ILE A 4 20.96 42.02 0.75
C ILE A 4 19.51 42.16 1.31
N LEU A 5 19.31 41.65 2.53
CA LEU A 5 18.44 42.14 3.65
C LEU A 5 16.92 42.25 3.43
N ASN A 6 16.01 42.05 4.39
CA ASN A 6 15.98 42.20 5.85
C ASN A 6 14.87 41.27 6.41
N ILE A 7 15.10 40.52 7.50
CA ILE A 7 14.68 40.82 8.89
C ILE A 7 13.18 41.13 9.04
N THR A 8 12.41 40.14 9.53
CA THR A 8 11.21 40.40 10.34
C THR A 8 11.10 39.40 11.50
N LEU A 9 11.09 40.03 12.65
CA LEU A 9 11.07 39.60 14.05
C LEU A 9 9.67 39.11 14.46
N VAL A 10 9.55 37.91 15.06
CA VAL A 10 8.46 37.52 15.98
C VAL A 10 9.01 36.47 16.96
N ALA A 11 9.42 36.88 18.16
CA ALA A 11 8.76 36.61 19.46
C ALA A 11 8.44 35.13 19.73
N LEU A 12 9.18 34.44 20.61
CA LEU A 12 9.08 34.38 22.08
C LEU A 12 8.13 33.28 22.59
N ALA A 13 8.76 32.26 23.18
CA ALA A 13 8.29 31.32 24.20
C ALA A 13 7.07 30.43 23.92
N LEU A 14 7.28 29.11 24.04
CA LEU A 14 6.72 28.32 25.16
C LEU A 14 7.46 26.98 25.22
N PHE A 15 8.08 26.73 26.37
CA PHE A 15 8.64 25.44 26.75
C PHE A 15 7.54 24.41 27.00
N ALA A 16 7.99 23.16 26.97
CA ALA A 16 7.39 21.98 27.59
C ALA A 16 6.34 21.25 26.77
N PHE A 17 6.80 20.30 25.94
CA PHE A 17 6.33 18.91 26.02
C PHE A 17 7.51 17.98 25.75
N SER A 18 8.11 17.49 26.84
CA SER A 18 8.78 16.20 26.84
C SER A 18 7.79 15.17 26.32
N ASP A 19 8.15 14.36 25.33
CA ASP A 19 8.02 12.91 25.43
C ASP A 19 8.56 12.20 24.16
N PRO A 20 9.42 11.17 24.33
CA PRO A 20 9.87 10.33 23.24
C PRO A 20 8.76 9.35 22.88
N VAL A 21 7.99 9.62 21.83
CA VAL A 21 6.98 8.66 21.36
C VAL A 21 7.62 7.50 20.61
N GLN A 22 7.73 6.44 21.41
CA GLN A 22 7.99 5.03 21.16
C GLN A 22 7.78 4.51 19.73
N ALA A 23 8.81 3.79 19.27
CA ALA A 23 8.65 2.68 18.34
C ALA A 23 7.56 1.71 18.84
N GLN A 24 6.51 1.50 18.04
CA GLN A 24 5.58 0.39 18.23
C GLN A 24 5.60 -0.52 17.01
N THR A 25 6.50 -1.51 17.10
CA THR A 25 6.26 -2.84 16.56
C THR A 25 5.01 -3.43 17.21
N LYS A 26 3.99 -3.77 16.43
CA LYS A 26 2.91 -4.67 16.87
C LYS A 26 2.85 -5.91 15.97
N PRO A 27 3.33 -7.07 16.44
CA PRO A 27 2.80 -8.36 16.03
C PRO A 27 1.61 -8.70 16.93
N LYS A 28 0.47 -9.11 16.35
CA LYS A 28 -0.58 -9.82 17.09
C LYS A 28 -1.20 -10.90 16.21
N THR A 29 -0.65 -12.09 16.37
CA THR A 29 -1.29 -13.36 16.02
C THR A 29 -2.29 -13.73 17.13
N THR A 30 -3.26 -14.59 16.80
CA THR A 30 -4.14 -15.45 17.65
C THR A 30 -5.63 -15.10 17.50
N THR A 31 -6.60 -16.00 17.30
CA THR A 31 -6.78 -17.36 16.74
C THR A 31 -8.21 -17.77 17.13
N LYS A 32 -8.85 -18.61 16.29
CA LYS A 32 -10.04 -19.49 16.49
C LYS A 32 -11.46 -18.98 16.13
N ALA A 33 -12.05 -19.74 15.20
CA ALA A 33 -13.43 -19.87 14.71
C ALA A 33 -14.41 -20.37 15.80
N PRO A 34 -15.72 -20.72 15.58
CA PRO A 34 -16.52 -20.86 14.34
C PRO A 34 -18.00 -20.37 14.41
N VAL A 35 -18.60 -19.85 13.32
CA VAL A 35 -20.08 -19.65 13.26
C VAL A 35 -20.66 -19.99 11.88
N LYS A 36 -21.39 -21.12 11.88
CA LYS A 36 -22.63 -21.49 11.16
C LYS A 36 -22.65 -21.49 9.61
N LYS A 37 -22.88 -22.70 9.08
CA LYS A 37 -23.31 -22.98 7.70
C LYS A 37 -24.77 -22.57 7.49
N ALA A 38 -25.04 -21.79 6.44
CA ALA A 38 -26.32 -21.76 5.73
C ALA A 38 -26.04 -21.61 4.22
N PRO A 39 -26.84 -22.23 3.34
CA PRO A 39 -26.48 -22.46 1.95
C PRO A 39 -26.92 -21.29 1.05
N VAL A 40 -25.98 -20.61 0.40
CA VAL A 40 -26.30 -19.57 -0.59
C VAL A 40 -25.52 -19.83 -1.87
N LYS A 41 -26.26 -20.37 -2.86
CA LYS A 41 -26.20 -20.11 -4.31
C LYS A 41 -24.82 -19.76 -4.89
N LYS A 42 -24.29 -20.68 -5.72
CA LYS A 42 -23.17 -20.53 -6.69
C LYS A 42 -22.59 -19.10 -6.75
N ALA A 43 -21.59 -18.84 -5.91
CA ALA A 43 -21.06 -17.50 -5.73
C ALA A 43 -20.31 -17.01 -6.98
N LEU A 44 -20.73 -15.82 -7.42
CA LEU A 44 -20.06 -14.85 -8.27
C LEU A 44 -18.53 -14.76 -8.03
N PRO A 45 -17.76 -14.31 -9.03
CA PRO A 45 -16.34 -14.60 -9.17
C PRO A 45 -15.52 -14.17 -7.95
N LYS A 46 -14.68 -15.09 -7.48
CA LYS A 46 -13.69 -14.91 -6.41
C LYS A 46 -13.06 -13.51 -6.52
N GLU A 47 -13.36 -12.65 -5.55
CA GLU A 47 -12.66 -11.37 -5.42
C GLU A 47 -11.17 -11.65 -5.32
N ILE A 48 -10.39 -10.99 -6.16
CA ILE A 48 -8.93 -11.01 -6.06
C ILE A 48 -8.50 -9.72 -5.39
N ASN A 49 -7.30 -9.64 -4.83
CA ASN A 49 -6.74 -8.38 -4.36
C ASN A 49 -5.29 -8.33 -4.81
N VAL A 50 -5.04 -7.64 -5.91
CA VAL A 50 -3.72 -7.54 -6.54
C VAL A 50 -3.42 -6.10 -6.92
N TYR A 51 -2.16 -5.76 -6.93
CA TYR A 51 -1.64 -4.43 -7.24
C TYR A 51 -0.92 -4.48 -8.58
N VAL A 52 -1.21 -3.52 -9.45
CA VAL A 52 -0.61 -3.40 -10.77
C VAL A 52 -0.02 -2.00 -10.90
N CYS A 53 1.22 -1.89 -11.35
CA CYS A 53 1.78 -0.61 -11.77
C CYS A 53 1.19 -0.23 -13.14
N THR A 54 0.65 0.98 -13.29
CA THR A 54 0.12 1.45 -14.58
C THR A 54 1.19 1.56 -15.67
N SER A 55 2.46 1.60 -15.27
CA SER A 55 3.56 1.75 -16.21
C SER A 55 3.62 0.61 -17.21
N SER A 56 3.81 0.98 -18.48
CA SER A 56 3.99 0.04 -19.60
C SER A 56 5.25 -0.81 -19.46
N LYS A 57 6.21 -0.38 -18.64
CA LYS A 57 7.46 -1.10 -18.37
C LYS A 57 7.27 -2.29 -17.44
N ASP A 58 6.31 -2.18 -16.52
CA ASP A 58 5.99 -3.29 -15.63
C ASP A 58 5.18 -4.34 -16.41
N LYS A 59 5.47 -5.61 -16.18
CA LYS A 59 4.79 -6.74 -16.82
C LYS A 59 4.12 -7.64 -15.80
N TYR A 60 4.18 -7.26 -14.52
CA TYR A 60 3.74 -8.08 -13.42
C TYR A 60 2.58 -7.47 -12.66
N TYR A 61 1.80 -8.34 -12.01
CA TYR A 61 0.91 -7.96 -10.92
C TYR A 61 1.47 -8.52 -9.62
N HIS A 62 1.22 -7.79 -8.54
CA HIS A 62 1.79 -8.05 -7.22
C HIS A 62 0.67 -8.35 -6.23
N LYS A 63 0.87 -9.28 -5.30
CA LYS A 63 -0.13 -9.57 -4.26
C LYS A 63 -0.22 -8.46 -3.20
N ARG A 64 0.84 -7.68 -3.05
CA ARG A 64 0.99 -6.59 -2.08
C ARG A 64 1.69 -5.39 -2.71
N SER A 65 1.36 -4.18 -2.26
CA SER A 65 2.03 -2.94 -2.69
C SER A 65 3.50 -2.86 -2.28
N SER A 66 3.87 -3.49 -1.16
CA SER A 66 5.25 -3.51 -0.63
C SER A 66 6.15 -4.59 -1.25
N CYS A 67 5.77 -5.19 -2.38
CA CYS A 67 6.59 -6.18 -3.06
C CYS A 67 7.83 -5.49 -3.66
N MET A 68 9.04 -6.05 -3.51
CA MET A 68 10.28 -5.40 -4.00
C MET A 68 10.24 -5.05 -5.49
N GLY A 69 9.52 -5.83 -6.31
CA GLY A 69 9.33 -5.51 -7.73
C GLY A 69 8.47 -4.27 -7.98
N MET A 70 7.57 -3.93 -7.04
CA MET A 70 6.70 -2.76 -7.11
C MET A 70 7.45 -1.46 -6.80
N ASN A 71 8.57 -1.51 -6.06
CA ASN A 71 9.38 -0.31 -5.78
C ASN A 71 9.96 0.33 -7.06
N LYS A 72 9.98 -0.39 -8.18
CA LYS A 72 10.39 0.12 -9.49
C LYS A 72 9.26 0.78 -10.26
N CYS A 73 8.05 0.81 -9.70
CA CYS A 73 6.92 1.49 -10.31
C CYS A 73 7.16 2.99 -10.25
N SER A 74 7.41 3.61 -11.40
CA SER A 74 7.57 5.07 -11.53
C SER A 74 6.24 5.82 -11.64
N GLU A 75 5.12 5.10 -11.67
CA GLU A 75 3.78 5.64 -11.91
C GLU A 75 2.81 5.21 -10.80
N THR A 76 1.52 5.36 -11.05
CA THR A 76 0.45 5.02 -10.11
C THR A 76 0.32 3.50 -9.94
N ILE A 77 0.19 3.07 -8.69
CA ILE A 77 -0.14 1.70 -8.33
C ILE A 77 -1.67 1.59 -8.22
N LYS A 78 -2.29 0.76 -9.04
CA LYS A 78 -3.73 0.45 -8.98
C LYS A 78 -3.96 -0.84 -8.21
N ASN A 79 -4.90 -0.81 -7.27
CA ASN A 79 -5.42 -2.03 -6.65
C ASN A 79 -6.60 -2.54 -7.49
N ILE A 80 -6.45 -3.76 -7.99
CA ILE A 80 -7.43 -4.47 -8.81
C ILE A 80 -8.09 -5.55 -7.95
N LYS A 81 -9.41 -5.40 -7.76
CA LYS A 81 -10.23 -6.34 -6.98
C LYS A 81 -10.95 -7.40 -7.82
N LYS A 82 -11.03 -7.17 -9.13
CA LYS A 82 -11.79 -8.01 -10.07
C LYS A 82 -10.86 -8.73 -11.04
N PRO A 83 -11.03 -10.04 -11.27
CA PRO A 83 -10.20 -10.78 -12.23
C PRO A 83 -10.36 -10.27 -13.66
N ALA A 84 -11.56 -9.80 -14.03
CA ALA A 84 -11.82 -9.20 -15.33
C ALA A 84 -10.96 -7.94 -15.58
N GLU A 85 -10.74 -7.12 -14.56
CA GLU A 85 -9.89 -5.94 -14.67
C GLU A 85 -8.42 -6.32 -14.79
N LEU A 86 -7.96 -7.34 -14.06
CA LEU A 86 -6.58 -7.84 -14.16
C LEU A 86 -6.27 -8.36 -15.57
N GLY A 87 -7.24 -9.03 -16.21
CA GLY A 87 -7.12 -9.52 -17.58
C GLY A 87 -6.85 -8.42 -18.61
N LYS A 88 -7.35 -7.19 -18.38
CA LYS A 88 -7.12 -6.04 -19.28
C LYS A 88 -5.65 -5.63 -19.33
N TYR A 89 -4.95 -5.72 -18.21
CA TYR A 89 -3.54 -5.34 -18.13
C TYR A 89 -2.58 -6.40 -18.67
N LYS A 90 -3.07 -7.62 -18.96
CA LYS A 90 -2.29 -8.78 -19.48
C LYS A 90 -0.97 -9.00 -18.72
N ARG A 91 -0.97 -8.81 -17.40
CA ARG A 91 0.21 -8.92 -16.54
C ARG A 91 0.39 -10.34 -16.01
N LYS A 92 1.63 -10.77 -15.80
CA LYS A 92 1.98 -12.06 -15.19
C LYS A 92 2.12 -11.93 -13.68
N LYS A 93 2.04 -13.03 -12.93
CA LYS A 93 2.30 -12.99 -11.49
C LYS A 93 3.75 -12.59 -11.24
N CYS A 94 4.00 -11.65 -10.34
CA CYS A 94 5.36 -11.30 -9.95
C CYS A 94 6.04 -12.53 -9.29
N PRO A 95 7.20 -12.99 -9.79
CA PRO A 95 7.88 -14.16 -9.26
C PRO A 95 8.47 -13.95 -7.86
N ARG A 96 8.68 -12.68 -7.48
CA ARG A 96 9.28 -12.30 -6.19
C ARG A 96 8.25 -11.99 -5.10
N CYS A 97 6.97 -11.89 -5.44
CA CYS A 97 5.96 -11.68 -4.42
C CYS A 97 5.72 -12.99 -3.68
N LYS A 98 6.37 -13.12 -2.52
CA LYS A 98 6.08 -14.17 -1.54
C LYS A 98 4.63 -14.02 -1.04
N PRO A 99 3.93 -15.14 -0.80
CA PRO A 99 2.54 -15.12 -0.33
C PRO A 99 2.36 -14.45 1.01
#